data_AF-A0A2M7TS18-F1
#
_entry.id   AF-A0A2M7TS18-F1
#
_cell.length_a   1.000
_cell.length_b   1.000
_cell.length_c   1.000
_cell.angle_alpha   90.00
_cell.angle_beta   90.00
_cell.angle_gamma   90.00
#
_symmetry.space_group_name_H-M   'P 1'
#
loop_
_entity.id
_entity.type
_entity.pdbx_description
1 polymer ?
#
loop_
_entity_poly.entity_id
_entity_poly.type
_entity_poly.pdbx_seq_one_letter_code
_entity_poly.pdbx_strand_id
1 'polypeptide(L)'
;MNPQTYKVIGFILKICQNKKSLFFWFIVRFLSAILPLVTIYQFSGVVKLLEQKAPLESVILAVFCIFLVRVIDNFTRLRSLTKLEYEISIVSFDIHNFFLSDLKTSTKSDRHEIVQAIRNFADASSTTLNLIKQPGVDSFVSILFIPVILLFLDFPAFILNIAYITVYYATDYYTTQRYAHLRNILNTRTEAYFAKLQDSSDFDLEQKSWSRHFRRLVNWGFTEWNLLQNTAVIFYSLILFLQISEVVNGNKQISGLVLVMGYVTQTQVYLNSFSTIKDSLTDMLVGLDRLAQNPTVSTVDLDDLI
;
A
#
# COMPACT_ATOMS: atom_id res chain seq x y z
N MET A 1 -4.66 8.41 10.11
CA MET A 1 -5.26 8.82 8.81
C MET A 1 -6.16 10.01 9.04
N ASN A 2 -6.12 11.00 8.14
CA ASN A 2 -6.98 12.19 8.18
C ASN A 2 -8.45 11.77 7.92
N PRO A 3 -9.45 12.26 8.69
CA PRO A 3 -10.88 12.04 8.45
C PRO A 3 -11.34 12.19 6.99
N GLN A 4 -10.75 13.13 6.26
CA GLN A 4 -11.06 13.36 4.83
C GLN A 4 -10.79 12.15 3.95
N THR A 5 -9.75 11.37 4.24
CA THR A 5 -9.41 10.13 3.49
C THR A 5 -10.56 9.12 3.48
N TYR A 6 -11.23 8.97 4.63
CA TYR A 6 -12.36 8.04 4.75
C TYR A 6 -13.59 8.54 4.00
N LYS A 7 -13.79 9.86 3.94
CA LYS A 7 -14.87 10.47 3.16
C LYS A 7 -14.68 10.21 1.66
N VAL A 8 -13.47 10.34 1.13
CA VAL A 8 -13.19 10.08 -0.30
C VAL A 8 -13.43 8.63 -0.69
N ILE A 9 -12.91 7.69 0.11
CA ILE A 9 -13.16 6.26 -0.14
C ILE A 9 -14.66 5.96 -0.04
N GLY A 10 -15.34 6.53 0.97
CA GLY A 10 -16.79 6.41 1.14
C GLY A 10 -17.58 6.95 -0.05
N PHE A 11 -17.15 8.07 -0.63
CA PHE A 11 -17.73 8.67 -1.83
C PHE A 11 -17.53 7.80 -3.08
N ILE A 12 -16.32 7.30 -3.32
CA ILE A 12 -16.04 6.37 -4.43
C ILE A 12 -16.91 5.11 -4.30
N LEU A 13 -17.00 4.55 -3.09
CA LEU A 13 -17.88 3.42 -2.81
C LEU A 13 -19.37 3.78 -2.94
N LYS A 14 -19.77 5.04 -2.76
CA LYS A 14 -21.14 5.50 -2.99
C LYS A 14 -21.49 5.47 -4.48
N ILE A 15 -20.59 5.95 -5.33
CA ILE A 15 -20.77 6.06 -6.79
C ILE A 15 -20.66 4.71 -7.50
N CYS A 16 -19.81 3.80 -7.02
CA CYS A 16 -19.61 2.47 -7.60
C CYS A 16 -20.95 1.74 -7.78
N GLN A 17 -21.29 1.36 -9.02
CA GLN A 17 -22.55 0.67 -9.29
C GLN A 17 -22.51 -0.79 -8.83
N ASN A 18 -21.39 -1.47 -9.01
CA ASN A 18 -21.25 -2.92 -8.80
C ASN A 18 -20.57 -3.30 -7.47
N LYS A 19 -20.98 -2.66 -6.37
CA LYS A 19 -20.37 -2.83 -5.03
C LYS A 19 -20.30 -4.28 -4.59
N LYS A 20 -21.35 -5.06 -4.88
CA LYS A 20 -21.44 -6.48 -4.47
C LYS A 20 -20.31 -7.32 -5.07
N SER A 21 -20.05 -7.15 -6.38
CA SER A 21 -18.96 -7.86 -7.06
C SER A 21 -17.61 -7.40 -6.51
N LEU A 22 -17.41 -6.09 -6.34
CA LEU A 22 -16.19 -5.52 -5.79
C LEU A 22 -15.87 -6.12 -4.40
N PHE A 23 -16.82 -6.07 -3.45
CA PHE A 23 -16.65 -6.63 -2.12
C PHE A 23 -16.45 -8.14 -2.11
N PHE A 24 -17.19 -8.87 -2.95
CA PHE A 24 -17.02 -10.32 -3.07
C PHE A 24 -15.57 -10.67 -3.46
N TRP A 25 -15.03 -10.03 -4.49
CA TRP A 25 -13.66 -10.30 -4.93
C TRP A 25 -12.61 -9.82 -3.93
N PHE A 26 -12.87 -8.74 -3.18
CA PHE A 26 -12.03 -8.33 -2.05
C PHE A 26 -11.99 -9.38 -0.94
N ILE A 27 -13.12 -10.02 -0.61
CA ILE A 27 -13.17 -11.12 0.37
C ILE A 27 -12.38 -12.33 -0.14
N VAL A 28 -12.58 -12.73 -1.39
CA VAL A 28 -11.79 -13.82 -2.00
C VAL A 28 -10.30 -13.49 -1.94
N ARG A 29 -9.92 -12.24 -2.19
CA ARG A 29 -8.53 -11.79 -2.12
C ARG A 29 -7.97 -11.82 -0.71
N PHE A 30 -8.76 -11.42 0.27
CA PHE A 30 -8.42 -11.48 1.70
C PHE A 30 -8.16 -12.91 2.13
N LEU A 31 -9.03 -13.85 1.76
CA LEU A 31 -8.83 -15.28 2.06
C LEU A 31 -7.59 -15.83 1.35
N SER A 32 -7.36 -15.46 0.09
CA SER A 32 -6.16 -15.87 -0.65
C SER A 32 -4.87 -15.37 0.01
N ALA A 33 -4.88 -14.16 0.59
CA ALA A 33 -3.71 -13.56 1.25
C ALA A 33 -3.26 -14.33 2.52
N ILE A 34 -4.11 -15.19 3.07
CA ILE A 34 -3.75 -16.04 4.22
C ILE A 34 -2.82 -17.19 3.79
N LEU A 35 -2.97 -17.71 2.57
CA LEU A 35 -2.24 -18.88 2.09
C LEU A 35 -0.70 -18.68 2.04
N PRO A 36 -0.17 -17.50 1.65
CA PRO A 36 1.26 -17.21 1.80
C PRO A 36 1.77 -17.36 3.24
N LEU A 37 1.00 -16.95 4.25
CA LEU A 37 1.38 -17.09 5.66
C LEU A 37 1.41 -18.56 6.08
N VAL A 38 0.42 -19.36 5.63
CA VAL A 38 0.41 -20.81 5.85
C VAL A 38 1.64 -21.47 5.22
N THR A 39 2.08 -20.99 4.06
CA THR A 39 3.25 -21.57 3.38
C THR A 39 4.55 -21.35 4.16
N ILE A 40 4.69 -20.23 4.89
CA ILE A 40 5.83 -19.99 5.81
C ILE A 40 5.88 -21.10 6.87
N TYR A 41 4.73 -21.40 7.49
CA TYR A 41 4.59 -22.49 8.45
C TYR A 41 4.93 -23.85 7.86
N GLN A 42 4.38 -24.18 6.68
CA GLN A 42 4.65 -25.45 6.02
C GLN A 42 6.14 -25.62 5.65
N PHE A 43 6.79 -24.54 5.20
CA PHE A 43 8.22 -24.56 4.90
C PHE A 43 9.07 -24.84 6.15
N SER A 44 8.77 -24.19 7.27
CA SER A 44 9.37 -24.54 8.56
C SER A 44 9.13 -26.01 8.94
N GLY A 45 7.95 -26.55 8.63
CA GLY A 45 7.63 -27.96 8.83
C GLY A 45 8.57 -28.90 8.06
N VAL A 46 8.92 -28.56 6.81
CA VAL A 46 9.91 -29.31 6.03
C VAL A 46 11.28 -29.27 6.70
N VAL A 47 11.74 -28.10 7.15
CA VAL A 47 13.02 -27.96 7.87
C VAL A 47 13.02 -28.83 9.13
N LYS A 48 11.91 -28.87 9.87
CA LYS A 48 11.77 -29.70 11.07
C LYS A 48 11.91 -31.19 10.75
N LEU A 49 11.27 -31.67 9.68
CA LEU A 49 11.39 -33.06 9.24
C LEU A 49 12.83 -33.42 8.86
N LEU A 50 13.54 -32.51 8.19
CA LEU A 50 14.95 -32.69 7.84
C LEU A 50 15.84 -32.73 9.09
N GLU A 51 15.63 -31.81 10.03
CA GLU A 51 16.35 -31.73 11.31
C GLU A 51 16.17 -33.02 12.14
N GLN A 52 14.98 -33.61 12.09
CA GLN A 52 14.65 -34.87 12.75
C GLN A 52 15.11 -36.13 11.98
N LYS A 53 15.73 -35.96 10.81
CA LYS A 53 16.12 -37.07 9.91
C LYS A 53 14.93 -38.00 9.59
N ALA A 54 13.75 -37.40 9.36
CA ALA A 54 12.55 -38.15 9.03
C ALA A 54 12.71 -38.92 7.70
N PRO A 55 11.91 -39.98 7.47
CA PRO A 55 11.91 -40.70 6.21
C PRO A 55 11.65 -39.77 5.02
N LEU A 56 12.29 -40.07 3.88
CA LEU A 56 12.17 -39.26 2.65
C LEU A 56 10.71 -39.12 2.20
N GLU A 57 9.90 -40.17 2.36
CA GLU A 57 8.46 -40.17 2.03
C GLU A 57 7.70 -39.05 2.76
N SER A 58 7.97 -38.83 4.05
CA SER A 58 7.36 -37.76 4.85
C SER A 58 7.76 -36.38 4.35
N VAL A 59 9.03 -36.21 3.93
CA VAL A 59 9.54 -34.95 3.36
C VAL A 59 8.88 -34.68 2.02
N ILE A 60 8.80 -35.68 1.14
CA ILE A 60 8.14 -35.58 -0.17
C ILE A 60 6.66 -35.21 0.00
N LEU A 61 5.96 -35.85 0.94
CA LEU A 61 4.56 -35.53 1.23
C LEU A 61 4.40 -34.08 1.70
N ALA A 62 5.27 -33.60 2.58
CA ALA A 62 5.24 -32.20 3.04
C ALA A 62 5.47 -31.22 1.89
N VAL A 63 6.44 -31.49 1.01
CA VAL A 63 6.70 -30.68 -0.20
C VAL A 63 5.51 -30.70 -1.15
N PHE A 64 4.86 -31.86 -1.33
CA PHE A 64 3.66 -31.97 -2.15
C PHE A 64 2.50 -31.15 -1.57
N CYS A 65 2.30 -31.14 -0.24
CA CYS A 65 1.31 -30.29 0.41
C CYS A 65 1.59 -28.79 0.19
N ILE A 66 2.86 -28.36 0.25
CA ILE A 66 3.25 -26.99 -0.09
C ILE A 66 2.89 -26.68 -1.54
N PHE A 67 3.21 -27.59 -2.47
CA PHE A 67 2.88 -27.42 -3.89
C PHE A 67 1.38 -27.21 -4.09
N LEU A 68 0.52 -28.03 -3.48
CA LEU A 68 -0.94 -27.87 -3.57
C LEU A 68 -1.40 -26.51 -3.05
N VAL A 69 -0.93 -26.08 -1.88
CA VAL A 69 -1.27 -24.76 -1.32
C VAL A 69 -0.83 -23.63 -2.24
N ARG A 70 0.38 -23.72 -2.82
CA ARG A 70 0.91 -22.71 -3.75
C ARG A 70 0.13 -22.65 -5.06
N VAL A 71 -0.33 -23.78 -5.60
CA VAL A 71 -1.17 -23.81 -6.80
C VAL A 71 -2.52 -23.16 -6.53
N ILE A 72 -3.16 -23.49 -5.40
CA ILE A 72 -4.43 -22.91 -4.98
C ILE A 72 -4.28 -21.40 -4.78
N ASP A 73 -3.27 -20.97 -4.00
CA ASP A 73 -2.94 -19.56 -3.76
C ASP A 73 -2.76 -18.81 -5.08
N ASN A 74 -1.92 -19.32 -5.97
CA ASN A 74 -1.64 -18.63 -7.22
C ASN A 74 -2.91 -18.50 -8.09
N PHE A 75 -3.74 -19.54 -8.15
CA PHE A 75 -5.00 -19.50 -8.89
C PHE A 75 -5.99 -18.50 -8.29
N THR A 76 -6.24 -18.56 -6.97
CA THR A 76 -7.19 -17.66 -6.29
C THR A 76 -6.71 -16.22 -6.33
N ARG A 77 -5.40 -16.00 -6.17
CA ARG A 77 -4.76 -14.68 -6.28
C ARG A 77 -4.93 -14.11 -7.69
N LEU A 78 -4.55 -14.85 -8.73
CA LEU A 78 -4.69 -14.36 -10.11
C LEU A 78 -6.15 -14.08 -10.46
N ARG A 79 -7.06 -15.00 -10.12
CA ARG A 79 -8.49 -14.83 -10.41
C ARG A 79 -9.09 -13.62 -9.72
N SER A 80 -8.79 -13.45 -8.42
CA SER A 80 -9.30 -12.30 -7.65
C SER A 80 -8.70 -10.99 -8.11
N LEU A 81 -7.39 -10.95 -8.43
CA LEU A 81 -6.75 -9.75 -8.96
C LEU A 81 -7.39 -9.33 -10.27
N THR A 82 -7.46 -10.21 -11.28
CA THR A 82 -8.05 -9.89 -12.59
C THR A 82 -9.47 -9.35 -12.45
N LYS A 83 -10.27 -9.94 -11.56
CA LYS A 83 -11.64 -9.49 -11.32
C LYS A 83 -11.70 -8.14 -10.61
N LEU A 84 -10.83 -7.90 -9.63
CA LEU A 84 -10.72 -6.58 -9.00
C LEU A 84 -10.24 -5.51 -9.98
N GLU A 85 -9.32 -5.79 -10.91
CA GLU A 85 -8.90 -4.77 -11.91
C GLU A 85 -10.06 -4.39 -12.83
N TYR A 86 -10.89 -5.37 -13.21
CA TYR A 86 -12.10 -5.12 -13.99
C TYR A 86 -13.08 -4.22 -13.22
N GLU A 87 -13.39 -4.56 -11.96
CA GLU A 87 -14.31 -3.73 -11.14
C GLU A 87 -13.72 -2.34 -10.85
N ILE A 88 -12.41 -2.22 -10.62
CA ILE A 88 -11.73 -0.91 -10.40
C ILE A 88 -11.78 -0.05 -11.66
N SER A 89 -11.62 -0.68 -12.83
CA SER A 89 -11.76 0.02 -14.12
C SER A 89 -13.19 0.52 -14.32
N ILE A 90 -14.20 -0.29 -13.95
CA ILE A 90 -15.61 0.16 -13.93
C ILE A 90 -15.79 1.33 -12.96
N VAL A 91 -15.20 1.29 -11.76
CA VAL A 91 -15.27 2.42 -10.82
C VAL A 91 -14.71 3.70 -11.43
N SER A 92 -13.59 3.62 -12.16
CA SER A 92 -13.06 4.77 -12.89
C SER A 92 -14.07 5.32 -13.90
N PHE A 93 -14.76 4.45 -14.65
CA PHE A 93 -15.84 4.87 -15.55
C PHE A 93 -17.06 5.44 -14.81
N ASP A 94 -17.44 4.87 -13.66
CA ASP A 94 -18.55 5.37 -12.84
C ASP A 94 -18.27 6.79 -12.33
N ILE A 95 -17.02 7.08 -11.93
CA ILE A 95 -16.57 8.42 -11.56
C ILE A 95 -16.74 9.38 -12.75
N HIS A 96 -16.26 8.99 -13.94
CA HIS A 96 -16.44 9.81 -15.15
C HIS A 96 -17.92 10.09 -15.42
N ASN A 97 -18.76 9.04 -15.44
CA ASN A 97 -20.18 9.17 -15.73
C ASN A 97 -20.91 10.05 -14.71
N PHE A 98 -20.57 9.92 -13.42
CA PHE A 98 -21.15 10.71 -12.34
C PHE A 98 -20.85 12.21 -12.48
N PHE A 99 -19.61 12.58 -12.78
CA PHE A 99 -19.25 14.00 -12.91
C PHE A 99 -19.65 14.58 -14.28
N LEU A 100 -19.68 13.77 -15.34
CA LEU A 100 -20.06 14.23 -16.69
C LEU A 100 -21.58 14.38 -16.87
N SER A 101 -22.40 13.68 -16.09
CA SER A 101 -23.87 13.71 -16.27
C SER A 101 -24.49 15.08 -16.00
N ASP A 102 -23.86 15.91 -15.17
CA ASP A 102 -24.35 17.23 -14.75
C ASP A 102 -23.40 18.38 -15.14
N LEU A 103 -22.52 18.15 -16.11
CA LEU A 103 -21.52 19.13 -16.52
C LEU A 103 -22.15 20.35 -17.22
N LYS A 104 -22.34 21.45 -16.48
CA LYS A 104 -22.78 22.75 -17.04
C LYS A 104 -21.56 23.60 -17.38
N THR A 105 -21.11 23.53 -18.63
CA THR A 105 -19.98 24.34 -19.13
C THR A 105 -20.43 25.32 -20.19
N SER A 106 -19.98 26.58 -20.06
CA SER A 106 -20.31 27.67 -20.98
C SER A 106 -19.32 27.78 -22.15
N THR A 107 -18.07 27.34 -21.96
CA THR A 107 -17.03 27.38 -23.00
C THR A 107 -16.34 26.03 -23.22
N LYS A 108 -15.74 25.88 -24.41
CA LYS A 108 -14.94 24.70 -24.77
C LYS A 108 -13.68 24.55 -23.90
N SER A 109 -13.09 25.67 -23.46
CA SER A 109 -11.92 25.68 -22.59
C SER A 109 -12.26 25.13 -21.21
N ASP A 110 -13.31 25.66 -20.58
CA ASP A 110 -13.77 25.21 -19.26
C ASP A 110 -14.17 23.73 -19.29
N ARG A 111 -14.81 23.30 -20.38
CA ARG A 111 -15.13 21.88 -20.60
C ARG A 111 -13.87 21.02 -20.66
N HIS A 112 -12.82 21.47 -21.34
CA HIS A 112 -11.57 20.71 -21.43
C HIS A 112 -10.89 20.58 -20.07
N GLU A 113 -10.79 21.67 -19.32
CA GLU A 113 -10.16 21.70 -17.99
C GLU A 113 -10.89 20.79 -16.99
N ILE A 114 -12.22 20.84 -16.96
CA ILE A 114 -13.00 20.01 -16.04
C ILE A 114 -12.95 18.53 -16.44
N VAL A 115 -13.04 18.21 -17.73
CA VAL A 115 -12.90 16.82 -18.19
C VAL A 115 -11.52 16.28 -17.83
N GLN A 116 -10.46 17.09 -17.96
CA GLN A 116 -9.11 16.69 -17.56
C GLN A 116 -9.00 16.52 -16.04
N ALA A 117 -9.65 17.36 -15.24
CA ALA A 117 -9.69 17.22 -13.78
C ALA A 117 -10.42 15.93 -13.35
N ILE A 118 -11.58 15.63 -13.94
CA ILE A 118 -12.34 14.39 -13.70
C ILE A 118 -11.48 13.17 -14.04
N ARG A 119 -10.82 13.20 -15.21
CA ARG A 119 -9.91 12.13 -15.63
C ARG A 119 -8.77 11.94 -14.63
N ASN A 120 -8.10 13.00 -14.23
CA ASN A 120 -7.00 12.94 -13.26
C ASN A 120 -7.47 12.34 -11.91
N PHE A 121 -8.66 12.71 -11.44
CA PHE A 121 -9.24 12.14 -10.22
C PHE A 121 -9.59 10.65 -10.38
N ALA A 122 -10.16 10.25 -11.51
CA ALA A 122 -10.48 8.86 -11.80
C ALA A 122 -9.22 7.98 -11.93
N ASP A 123 -8.18 8.49 -12.59
CA ASP A 123 -6.88 7.81 -12.74
C ASP A 123 -6.18 7.66 -11.37
N ALA A 124 -6.20 8.71 -10.54
CA ALA A 124 -5.69 8.66 -9.17
C ALA A 124 -6.46 7.64 -8.31
N SER A 125 -7.80 7.68 -8.38
CA SER A 125 -8.67 6.72 -7.67
C SER A 125 -8.39 5.28 -8.09
N SER A 126 -8.25 5.01 -9.39
CA SER A 126 -7.90 3.69 -9.90
C SER A 126 -6.53 3.23 -9.39
N THR A 127 -5.54 4.13 -9.38
CA THR A 127 -4.18 3.82 -8.89
C THR A 127 -4.22 3.45 -7.41
N THR A 128 -4.91 4.24 -6.59
CA THR A 128 -5.06 3.98 -5.15
C THR A 128 -5.81 2.67 -4.90
N LEU A 129 -6.93 2.42 -5.58
CA LEU A 129 -7.66 1.16 -5.45
C LEU A 129 -6.81 -0.04 -5.88
N ASN A 130 -5.95 0.11 -6.89
CA ASN A 130 -5.01 -0.93 -7.31
C ASN A 130 -3.93 -1.21 -6.25
N LEU A 131 -3.49 -0.21 -5.48
CA LEU A 131 -2.61 -0.43 -4.34
C LEU A 131 -3.36 -1.07 -3.17
N ILE A 132 -4.62 -0.71 -2.94
CA ILE A 132 -5.44 -1.35 -1.91
C ILE A 132 -5.71 -2.82 -2.25
N LYS A 133 -6.02 -3.14 -3.51
CA LYS A 133 -6.43 -4.50 -3.94
C LYS A 133 -5.37 -5.58 -3.69
N GLN A 134 -4.09 -5.24 -3.82
CA GLN A 134 -3.00 -6.21 -3.71
C GLN A 134 -2.12 -5.92 -2.51
N PRO A 135 -1.20 -4.94 -2.53
CA PRO A 135 -0.35 -4.70 -1.37
C PRO A 135 -1.18 -4.35 -0.13
N GLY A 136 -2.31 -3.65 -0.27
CA GLY A 136 -3.18 -3.31 0.87
C GLY A 136 -3.82 -4.51 1.55
N VAL A 137 -4.47 -5.39 0.78
CA VAL A 137 -5.08 -6.61 1.35
C VAL A 137 -4.01 -7.52 1.97
N ASP A 138 -2.89 -7.74 1.29
CA ASP A 138 -1.80 -8.56 1.83
C ASP A 138 -1.25 -7.98 3.13
N SER A 139 -1.09 -6.65 3.19
CA SER A 139 -0.64 -5.96 4.39
C SER A 139 -1.62 -6.06 5.53
N PHE A 140 -2.91 -5.89 5.25
CA PHE A 140 -3.97 -5.97 6.26
C PHE A 140 -4.08 -7.39 6.85
N VAL A 141 -3.97 -8.42 6.02
CA VAL A 141 -3.92 -9.81 6.50
C VAL A 141 -2.66 -10.02 7.34
N SER A 142 -1.51 -9.54 6.88
CA SER A 142 -0.24 -9.75 7.59
C SER A 142 -0.21 -9.05 8.96
N ILE A 143 -0.67 -7.79 9.07
CA ILE A 143 -0.72 -7.08 10.36
C ILE A 143 -1.73 -7.69 11.34
N LEU A 144 -2.80 -8.33 10.83
CA LEU A 144 -3.79 -9.00 11.67
C LEU A 144 -3.27 -10.34 12.20
N PHE A 145 -2.69 -11.16 11.33
CA PHE A 145 -2.34 -12.55 11.67
C PHE A 145 -0.92 -12.71 12.21
N ILE A 146 0.09 -11.99 11.73
CA ILE A 146 1.48 -12.20 12.15
C ILE A 146 1.68 -11.95 13.66
N PRO A 147 1.21 -10.82 14.25
CA PRO A 147 1.35 -10.61 15.68
C PRO A 147 0.65 -11.68 16.51
N VAL A 148 -0.53 -12.14 16.08
CA VAL A 148 -1.27 -13.21 16.74
C VAL A 148 -0.50 -14.53 16.66
N ILE A 149 0.06 -14.87 15.49
CA ILE A 149 0.87 -16.07 15.32
C ILE A 149 2.11 -16.01 16.23
N LEU A 150 2.83 -14.88 16.23
CA LEU A 150 4.03 -14.71 17.06
C LEU A 150 3.71 -14.74 18.55
N LEU A 151 2.56 -14.20 18.98
CA LEU A 151 2.13 -14.23 20.38
C LEU A 151 2.08 -15.66 20.93
N PHE A 152 1.56 -16.61 20.14
CA PHE A 152 1.47 -18.01 20.53
C PHE A 152 2.71 -18.84 20.20
N LEU A 153 3.50 -18.42 19.22
CA LEU A 153 4.69 -19.15 18.79
C LEU A 153 5.91 -18.82 19.64
N ASP A 154 6.15 -17.54 19.89
CA ASP A 154 7.40 -17.04 20.46
C ASP A 154 7.21 -15.64 21.07
N PHE A 155 6.85 -15.61 22.35
CA PHE A 155 6.48 -14.38 23.05
C PHE A 155 7.57 -13.28 23.06
N PRO A 156 8.88 -13.60 23.30
CA PRO A 156 9.95 -12.62 23.13
C PRO A 156 10.04 -12.01 21.72
N ALA A 157 9.92 -12.83 20.66
CA ALA A 157 9.92 -12.33 19.30
C ALA A 157 8.67 -11.50 18.98
N PHE A 158 7.51 -11.86 19.56
CA PHE A 158 6.30 -11.05 19.49
C PHE A 158 6.52 -9.64 20.05
N ILE A 159 7.10 -9.51 21.25
CA ILE A 159 7.39 -8.19 21.84
C ILE A 159 8.28 -7.37 20.92
N LEU A 160 9.36 -7.95 20.40
CA LEU A 160 10.26 -7.26 19.47
C LEU A 160 9.57 -6.90 18.15
N ASN A 161 8.65 -7.73 17.67
CA ASN A 161 7.89 -7.46 16.45
C ASN A 161 6.89 -6.30 16.65
N ILE A 162 6.21 -6.22 17.80
CA ILE A 162 5.36 -5.07 18.14
C ILE A 162 6.19 -3.79 18.27
N ALA A 163 7.36 -3.86 18.92
CA ALA A 163 8.28 -2.74 19.00
C ALA A 163 8.75 -2.29 17.60
N TYR A 164 9.09 -3.25 16.73
CA TYR A 164 9.46 -2.99 15.34
C TYR A 164 8.36 -2.24 14.60
N ILE A 165 7.13 -2.76 14.60
CA ILE A 165 5.97 -2.15 13.94
C ILE A 165 5.77 -0.72 14.46
N THR A 166 5.83 -0.53 15.78
CA THR A 166 5.57 0.76 16.42
C THR A 166 6.63 1.80 16.05
N VAL A 167 7.91 1.45 16.15
CA VAL A 167 9.02 2.35 15.79
C VAL A 167 8.97 2.68 14.31
N TYR A 168 8.73 1.69 13.45
CA TYR A 168 8.60 1.91 12.01
C TYR A 168 7.48 2.90 11.69
N TYR A 169 6.28 2.71 12.26
CA TYR A 169 5.17 3.64 12.04
C TYR A 169 5.43 5.04 12.61
N ALA A 170 6.11 5.15 13.75
CA ALA A 170 6.47 6.45 14.30
C ALA A 170 7.47 7.19 13.40
N THR A 171 8.48 6.49 12.89
CA THR A 171 9.43 7.03 11.90
C THR A 171 8.70 7.46 10.64
N ASP A 172 7.89 6.58 10.05
CA ASP A 172 7.10 6.86 8.84
C ASP A 172 6.17 8.06 9.03
N TYR A 173 5.45 8.13 10.15
CA TYR A 173 4.59 9.26 10.46
C TYR A 173 5.37 10.59 10.47
N TYR A 174 6.50 10.62 11.16
CA TYR A 174 7.33 11.83 11.28
C TYR A 174 7.97 12.25 9.95
N THR A 175 8.52 11.30 9.19
CA THR A 175 9.19 11.59 7.91
C THR A 175 8.20 12.05 6.83
N THR A 176 7.01 11.45 6.79
CA THR A 176 5.98 11.79 5.81
C THR A 176 5.45 13.22 6.02
N GLN A 177 5.39 13.75 7.25
CA GLN A 177 4.99 15.15 7.46
C GLN A 177 5.90 16.13 6.73
N ARG A 178 7.22 15.90 6.78
CA ARG A 178 8.19 16.72 6.08
C ARG A 178 8.12 16.49 4.57
N TYR A 179 7.92 15.25 4.13
CA TYR A 179 7.70 14.93 2.73
C TYR A 179 6.49 15.69 2.16
N ALA A 180 5.35 15.64 2.84
CA ALA A 180 4.12 16.34 2.44
C ALA A 180 4.34 17.85 2.31
N HIS A 181 5.06 18.47 3.24
CA HIS A 181 5.42 19.89 3.16
C HIS A 181 6.28 20.21 1.94
N LEU A 182 7.33 19.41 1.68
CA LEU A 182 8.20 19.60 0.51
C LEU A 182 7.46 19.35 -0.81
N ARG A 183 6.54 18.38 -0.83
CA ARG A 183 5.68 18.05 -1.97
C ARG A 183 4.74 19.21 -2.28
N ASN A 184 4.15 19.83 -1.26
CA ASN A 184 3.31 21.01 -1.44
C ASN A 184 4.09 22.16 -2.08
N ILE A 185 5.30 22.46 -1.57
CA ILE A 185 6.17 23.49 -2.18
C ILE A 185 6.49 23.14 -3.64
N LEU A 186 6.83 21.89 -3.93
CA LEU A 186 7.08 21.46 -5.31
C LEU A 186 5.85 21.64 -6.20
N ASN A 187 4.65 21.32 -5.71
CA ASN A 187 3.40 21.52 -6.45
C ASN A 187 3.21 22.99 -6.80
N THR A 188 3.38 23.91 -5.85
CA THR A 188 3.32 25.37 -6.11
C THR A 188 4.35 25.81 -7.16
N ARG A 189 5.56 25.25 -7.13
CA ARG A 189 6.59 25.55 -8.16
C ARG A 189 6.27 24.94 -9.52
N THR A 190 5.58 23.81 -9.54
CA THR A 190 5.12 23.16 -10.76
C THR A 190 4.02 24.00 -11.43
N GLU A 191 3.06 24.48 -10.65
CA GLU A 191 2.01 25.41 -11.11
C GLU A 191 2.61 26.70 -11.67
N ALA A 192 3.53 27.35 -10.94
CA ALA A 192 4.20 28.56 -11.41
C ALA A 192 5.01 28.34 -12.70
N TYR A 193 5.69 27.20 -12.82
CA TYR A 193 6.42 26.82 -14.03
C TYR A 193 5.49 26.66 -15.23
N PHE A 194 4.40 25.91 -15.10
CA PHE A 194 3.46 25.69 -16.20
C PHE A 194 2.68 26.96 -16.57
N ALA A 195 2.29 27.79 -15.61
CA ALA A 195 1.69 29.10 -15.90
C ALA A 195 2.64 29.97 -16.73
N LYS A 196 3.91 30.07 -16.32
CA LYS A 196 4.92 30.85 -17.05
C LYS A 196 5.19 30.31 -18.45
N LEU A 197 5.19 28.99 -18.62
CA LEU A 197 5.36 28.31 -19.89
C LEU A 197 4.19 28.58 -20.86
N GLN A 198 2.97 28.76 -20.34
CA GLN A 198 1.80 29.14 -21.12
C GLN A 198 1.83 30.61 -21.54
N ASP A 199 2.35 31.49 -20.68
CA ASP A 199 2.34 32.94 -20.89
C ASP A 199 3.55 33.46 -21.68
N SER A 200 4.70 32.77 -21.63
CA SER A 200 5.95 33.29 -22.19
C SER A 200 6.99 32.20 -22.50
N SER A 201 7.94 32.53 -23.39
CA SER A 201 9.10 31.69 -23.68
C SER A 201 10.27 31.87 -22.68
N ASP A 202 10.15 32.78 -21.71
CA ASP A 202 11.18 33.06 -20.69
C ASP A 202 10.77 32.44 -19.35
N PHE A 203 11.09 31.15 -19.19
CA PHE A 203 10.73 30.33 -18.02
C PHE A 203 11.95 29.69 -17.31
N ASP A 204 13.16 30.11 -17.67
CA ASP A 204 14.42 29.52 -17.16
C ASP A 204 14.55 29.62 -15.64
N LEU A 205 14.05 30.72 -15.04
CA LEU A 205 14.08 30.93 -13.60
C LEU A 205 13.13 29.98 -12.87
N GLU A 206 11.91 29.82 -13.38
CA GLU A 206 10.89 28.91 -12.87
C GLU A 206 11.34 27.46 -13.02
N GLN A 207 11.95 27.10 -14.16
CA GLN A 207 12.52 25.78 -14.37
C GLN A 207 13.65 25.47 -13.37
N LYS A 208 14.57 26.42 -13.13
CA LYS A 208 15.63 26.28 -12.11
C LYS A 208 15.04 26.15 -10.70
N SER A 209 14.00 26.92 -10.40
CA SER A 209 13.29 26.87 -9.12
C SER A 209 12.61 25.51 -8.91
N TRP A 210 11.87 25.03 -9.92
CA TRP A 210 11.23 23.71 -9.93
C TRP A 210 12.27 22.60 -9.72
N SER A 211 13.35 22.60 -10.51
CA SER A 211 14.42 21.60 -10.45
C SER A 211 15.07 21.53 -9.06
N ARG A 212 15.27 22.68 -8.40
CA ARG A 212 15.81 22.75 -7.03
C ARG A 212 14.88 22.09 -6.01
N HIS A 213 13.57 22.37 -6.09
CA HIS A 213 12.59 21.81 -5.15
C HIS A 213 12.34 20.33 -5.42
N PHE A 214 12.37 19.92 -6.69
CA PHE A 214 12.29 18.51 -7.08
C PHE A 214 13.48 17.73 -6.49
N ARG A 215 14.71 18.23 -6.64
CA ARG A 215 15.90 17.62 -6.03
C ARG A 215 15.80 17.54 -4.50
N ARG A 216 15.28 18.59 -3.83
CA ARG A 216 15.06 18.58 -2.38
C ARG A 216 14.07 17.49 -1.97
N LEU A 217 12.96 17.34 -2.70
CA LEU A 217 11.97 16.30 -2.44
C LEU A 217 12.56 14.90 -2.63
N VAL A 218 13.27 14.66 -3.74
CA VAL A 218 13.90 13.36 -4.03
C VAL A 218 14.93 13.00 -2.97
N ASN A 219 15.80 13.94 -2.58
CA ASN A 219 16.78 13.72 -1.52
C ASN A 219 16.11 13.43 -0.17
N TRP A 220 14.97 14.08 0.13
CA TRP A 220 14.21 13.78 1.34
C TRP A 220 13.57 12.40 1.28
N GLY A 221 12.97 12.02 0.14
CA GLY A 221 12.43 10.68 -0.07
C GLY A 221 13.49 9.60 0.13
N PHE A 222 14.73 9.83 -0.34
CA PHE A 222 15.85 8.92 -0.03
C PHE A 222 16.11 8.84 1.48
N THR A 223 16.19 9.97 2.19
CA THR A 223 16.41 9.98 3.65
C THR A 223 15.31 9.24 4.40
N GLU A 224 14.05 9.46 4.03
CA GLU A 224 12.89 8.77 4.60
C GLU A 224 12.99 7.26 4.41
N TRP A 225 13.12 6.80 3.17
CA TRP A 225 13.25 5.37 2.88
C TRP A 225 14.49 4.74 3.51
N ASN A 226 15.60 5.47 3.54
CA ASN A 226 16.82 5.02 4.20
C ASN A 226 16.60 4.83 5.72
N LEU A 227 15.91 5.74 6.39
CA LEU A 227 15.57 5.59 7.82
C LEU A 227 14.66 4.38 8.03
N LEU A 228 13.62 4.22 7.21
CA LEU A 228 12.68 3.10 7.31
C LEU A 228 13.36 1.74 7.08
N GLN A 229 14.19 1.62 6.05
CA GLN A 229 14.91 0.37 5.76
C GLN A 229 15.97 0.06 6.81
N ASN A 230 16.67 1.06 7.36
CA ASN A 230 17.64 0.81 8.44
C ASN A 230 16.94 0.40 9.74
N THR A 231 15.80 0.99 10.08
CA THR A 231 14.95 0.52 11.18
C THR A 231 14.57 -0.94 10.99
N ALA A 232 14.14 -1.33 9.78
CA ALA A 232 13.84 -2.71 9.45
C ALA A 232 15.03 -3.66 9.65
N VAL A 233 16.22 -3.27 9.15
CA VAL A 233 17.45 -4.07 9.29
C VAL A 233 17.86 -4.24 10.76
N ILE A 234 17.74 -3.19 11.58
CA ILE A 234 18.06 -3.26 13.01
C ILE A 234 17.17 -4.29 13.71
N PHE A 235 15.85 -4.18 13.55
CA PHE A 235 14.91 -5.11 14.19
C PHE A 235 15.03 -6.53 13.63
N TYR A 236 15.21 -6.69 12.32
CA TYR A 236 15.47 -7.98 11.70
C TYR A 236 16.69 -8.66 12.33
N SER A 237 17.81 -7.92 12.46
CA SER A 237 19.06 -8.43 13.01
C SER A 237 18.93 -8.77 14.51
N LEU A 238 18.22 -7.94 15.27
CA LEU A 238 17.95 -8.20 16.70
C LEU A 238 17.12 -9.46 16.91
N ILE A 239 16.03 -9.62 16.15
CA ILE A 239 15.18 -10.82 16.26
C ILE A 239 15.95 -12.05 15.78
N LEU A 240 16.72 -11.94 14.69
CA LEU A 240 17.56 -13.04 14.23
C LEU A 240 18.59 -13.46 15.28
N PHE A 241 19.27 -12.49 15.91
CA PHE A 241 20.25 -12.78 16.96
C PHE A 241 19.58 -13.47 18.16
N LEU A 242 18.40 -13.01 18.58
CA LEU A 242 17.59 -13.66 19.60
C LEU A 242 17.27 -15.11 19.22
N GLN A 243 16.79 -15.37 18.00
CA GLN A 243 16.47 -16.73 17.56
C GLN A 243 17.71 -17.64 17.50
N ILE A 244 18.84 -17.12 17.00
CA ILE A 244 20.11 -17.86 16.98
C ILE A 244 20.53 -18.23 18.39
N SER A 245 20.46 -17.29 19.34
CA SER A 245 20.78 -17.56 20.75
C SER A 245 19.90 -18.66 21.34
N GLU A 246 18.60 -18.64 21.07
CA GLU A 246 17.68 -19.70 21.53
C GLU A 246 17.99 -21.08 20.93
N VAL A 247 18.40 -21.13 19.66
CA VAL A 247 18.83 -22.37 19.01
C VAL A 247 20.14 -22.89 19.59
N VAL A 248 21.14 -22.02 19.76
CA VAL A 248 22.46 -22.37 20.32
C VAL A 248 22.34 -22.88 21.75
N ASN A 249 21.44 -22.31 22.55
CA ASN A 249 21.17 -22.75 23.92
C ASN A 249 20.30 -24.01 24.00
N GLY A 250 19.83 -24.55 22.87
CA GLY A 250 19.00 -25.75 22.80
C GLY A 250 17.53 -25.55 23.18
N ASN A 251 17.08 -24.31 23.36
CA ASN A 251 15.69 -23.99 23.67
C ASN A 251 14.77 -24.11 22.43
N LYS A 252 15.34 -23.94 21.23
CA LYS A 252 14.61 -24.01 19.96
C LYS A 252 15.33 -24.87 18.93
N GLN A 253 14.52 -25.43 18.04
CA GLN A 253 14.97 -26.09 16.82
C GLN A 253 15.25 -25.06 15.72
N ILE A 254 16.08 -25.43 14.73
CA ILE A 254 16.38 -24.59 13.56
C ILE A 254 15.08 -24.24 12.81
N SER A 255 14.16 -25.20 12.74
CA SER A 255 12.82 -24.95 12.18
C SER A 255 12.08 -23.80 12.87
N GLY A 256 12.17 -23.68 14.20
CA GLY A 256 11.56 -22.58 14.96
C GLY A 256 12.13 -21.22 14.57
N LEU A 257 13.45 -21.12 14.39
CA LEU A 257 14.11 -19.91 13.87
C LEU A 257 13.59 -19.56 12.48
N VAL A 258 13.55 -20.53 11.57
CA VAL A 258 13.08 -20.32 10.19
C VAL A 258 11.63 -19.81 10.18
N LEU A 259 10.78 -20.36 11.05
CA LEU A 259 9.38 -19.95 11.17
C LEU A 259 9.25 -18.49 11.61
N VAL A 260 9.91 -18.12 12.71
CA VAL A 260 9.85 -16.75 13.25
C VAL A 260 10.41 -15.77 12.23
N MET A 261 11.57 -16.07 11.65
CA MET A 261 12.21 -15.17 10.68
C MET A 261 11.40 -15.04 9.39
N GLY A 262 10.71 -16.10 8.95
CA GLY A 262 9.79 -16.01 7.81
C GLY A 262 8.68 -14.99 8.04
N TYR A 263 8.07 -14.97 9.23
CA TYR A 263 7.07 -13.97 9.58
C TYR A 263 7.66 -12.56 9.74
N VAL A 264 8.88 -12.43 10.30
CA VAL A 264 9.56 -11.12 10.42
C VAL A 264 9.87 -10.53 9.03
N THR A 265 10.30 -11.35 8.07
CA THR A 265 10.47 -10.89 6.68
C THR A 265 9.16 -10.40 6.09
N GLN A 266 8.07 -11.14 6.31
CA GLN A 266 6.74 -10.71 5.86
C GLN A 266 6.27 -9.42 6.57
N THR A 267 6.72 -9.18 7.81
CA THR A 267 6.49 -7.91 8.53
C THR A 267 7.02 -6.71 7.77
N GLN A 268 8.28 -6.78 7.30
CA GLN A 268 8.86 -5.69 6.53
C GLN A 268 8.10 -5.42 5.22
N VAL A 269 7.69 -6.47 4.52
CA VAL A 269 6.95 -6.35 3.25
C VAL A 269 5.65 -5.57 3.45
N TYR A 270 4.90 -5.85 4.52
CA TYR A 270 3.64 -5.14 4.75
C TYR A 270 3.82 -3.71 5.24
N LEU A 271 4.87 -3.44 6.05
CA LEU A 271 5.16 -2.10 6.54
C LEU A 271 5.53 -1.15 5.40
N ASN A 272 6.38 -1.61 4.47
CA ASN A 272 6.71 -0.88 3.24
C ASN A 272 5.44 -0.57 2.41
N SER A 273 4.58 -1.59 2.25
CA SER A 273 3.33 -1.45 1.49
C SER A 273 2.36 -0.45 2.12
N PHE A 274 2.24 -0.41 3.45
CA PHE A 274 1.43 0.61 4.14
C PHE A 274 1.95 2.03 3.92
N SER A 275 3.27 2.22 3.98
CA SER A 275 3.90 3.52 3.70
C SER A 275 3.58 3.98 2.28
N THR A 276 3.71 3.09 1.27
CA THR A 276 3.35 3.40 -0.13
C THR A 276 1.86 3.71 -0.31
N ILE A 277 0.96 2.99 0.36
CA ILE A 277 -0.49 3.24 0.29
C ILE A 277 -0.83 4.62 0.88
N LYS A 278 -0.19 4.99 1.99
CA LYS A 278 -0.37 6.30 2.64
C LYS A 278 0.04 7.45 1.72
N ASP A 279 1.15 7.31 0.99
CA ASP A 279 1.57 8.29 -0.01
C ASP A 279 0.55 8.42 -1.14
N SER A 280 0.07 7.29 -1.69
CA SER A 280 -0.94 7.31 -2.75
C SER A 280 -2.29 7.89 -2.31
N LEU A 281 -2.73 7.62 -1.08
CA LEU A 281 -3.93 8.23 -0.51
C LEU A 281 -3.79 9.74 -0.40
N THR A 282 -2.59 10.23 -0.09
CA THR A 282 -2.30 11.67 -0.04
C THR A 282 -2.42 12.30 -1.44
N ASP A 283 -1.88 11.65 -2.47
CA ASP A 283 -2.01 12.12 -3.86
C ASP A 283 -3.48 12.14 -4.34
N MET A 284 -4.28 11.12 -3.98
CA MET A 284 -5.72 11.08 -4.30
C MET A 284 -6.50 12.22 -3.64
N LEU A 285 -6.20 12.53 -2.36
CA LEU A 285 -6.82 13.64 -1.63
C LEU A 285 -6.53 14.99 -2.29
N VAL A 286 -5.27 15.24 -2.64
CA VAL A 286 -4.86 16.48 -3.34
C VAL A 286 -5.58 16.59 -4.69
N GLY A 287 -5.78 15.48 -5.40
CA GLY A 287 -6.56 15.44 -6.64
C GLY A 287 -8.02 15.83 -6.45
N LEU A 288 -8.65 15.37 -5.36
CA LEU A 288 -10.04 15.73 -5.03
C LEU A 288 -10.16 17.20 -4.63
N ASP A 289 -9.27 17.71 -3.78
CA ASP A 289 -9.29 19.11 -3.32
C ASP A 289 -9.23 20.09 -4.51
N ARG A 290 -8.42 19.76 -5.53
CA ARG A 290 -8.34 20.55 -6.76
C ARG A 290 -9.60 20.47 -7.62
N LEU A 291 -10.28 19.32 -7.65
CA LEU A 291 -11.58 19.17 -8.32
C LEU A 291 -12.66 19.97 -7.58
N ALA A 292 -12.57 20.05 -6.24
CA ALA A 292 -13.50 20.77 -5.40
C ALA A 292 -13.45 22.30 -5.58
N GLN A 293 -12.26 22.84 -5.87
CA GLN A 293 -12.04 24.27 -6.06
C GLN A 293 -12.53 24.80 -7.42
N ASN A 294 -13.08 23.94 -8.29
CA ASN A 294 -13.49 24.31 -9.64
C ASN A 294 -15.01 24.68 -9.67
N PRO A 295 -15.36 25.98 -9.79
CA PRO A 295 -16.72 26.49 -9.54
C PRO A 295 -17.79 26.03 -10.55
N THR A 296 -17.37 25.44 -11.67
CA THR A 296 -18.22 24.92 -12.74
C THR A 296 -18.66 23.47 -12.54
N VAL A 297 -18.14 22.76 -11.53
CA VAL A 297 -18.64 21.44 -11.12
C VAL A 297 -19.73 21.65 -10.08
N SER A 298 -20.96 21.92 -10.52
CA SER A 298 -22.09 22.27 -9.62
C SER A 298 -22.78 21.06 -8.97
N THR A 299 -22.25 19.84 -9.11
CA THR A 299 -22.97 18.62 -8.73
C THR A 299 -22.82 18.20 -7.28
N VAL A 300 -21.89 18.82 -6.55
CA VAL A 300 -21.64 18.47 -5.17
C VAL A 300 -21.38 19.76 -4.41
N ASP A 301 -22.19 20.03 -3.39
CA ASP A 301 -21.73 20.81 -2.23
C ASP A 301 -20.56 20.02 -1.64
N LEU A 302 -19.36 20.24 -2.18
CA LEU A 302 -18.13 19.61 -1.72
C LEU A 302 -17.77 20.05 -0.29
N ASP A 303 -18.47 21.06 0.23
CA ASP A 303 -18.49 21.42 1.65
C ASP A 303 -19.01 20.27 2.55
N ASP A 304 -19.84 19.34 2.04
CA ASP A 304 -20.20 18.11 2.77
C ASP A 304 -19.08 17.04 2.75
N LEU A 305 -18.07 17.19 1.88
CA LEU A 305 -16.92 16.29 1.72
C LEU A 305 -15.62 16.77 2.40
N ILE A 306 -15.50 18.07 2.72
CA ILE A 306 -14.35 18.66 3.43
C ILE A 306 -14.42 18.44 4.95
#